data_AF-A0A349TK20-F1
#
_entry.id   AF-A0A349TK20-F1
#
_cell.length_a   1.000
_cell.length_b   1.000
_cell.length_c   1.000
_cell.angle_alpha   90.00
_cell.angle_beta   90.00
_cell.angle_gamma   90.00
#
_symmetry.space_group_name_H-M   'P 1'
#
loop_
_entity.id
_entity.type
_entity.pdbx_description
1 polymer ?
#
loop_
_entity_poly.entity_id
_entity_poly.type
_entity_poly.pdbx_seq_one_letter_code
_entity_poly.pdbx_strand_id
1 'polypeptide(L)'
;MIALLTGCGATEISAPQPVTPVNTAVVQAEALVRAAGESSGDSAARLLLEAAQIYFDEADYSGARKLTNRVQSPASLAAESQLAYALLQAKLAMVSGDSAAAMRWLTGNLTQSMTEDSPNAPEFYTMLGSLHEDNNNLADAINANAMAARQINHPNAAQIVERLWAQLQSLEAEELEQLAASADSYQLLGWIELGRVYRADEFNIRSQLDAIERWQQVWTNHTAAQILPADLASLQSLWDARPRSIALLLPLQQTAGIAIQEGFLSAYYEALAVSREVPIISVYDTSGLLDVEPVYQDAVAAGANLIIGPLNKDLVNQLNSGDRLPVPTLALNYSDSPQIMTGNLFQFGLAPEDEISQAAALAWNSGHRQAAIIAPDTFNYARLRTAFANAWQNLGGNVVSNATYGDTNDYSDVVKRLMAIDSSEQRAADLLDLLPRTNLEFTPRRRQDIDFIFLVANPRQGRL
;
A
#
# COMPACT_ATOMS: atom_id res chain seq x y z
N MET A 1 -47.74 88.80 17.23
CA MET A 1 -48.29 87.45 17.47
C MET A 1 -47.26 86.46 16.96
N ILE A 2 -46.42 85.94 17.86
CA ILE A 2 -45.24 85.12 17.57
C ILE A 2 -45.64 83.67 17.88
N ALA A 3 -45.54 82.79 16.88
CA ALA A 3 -45.86 81.37 17.01
C ALA A 3 -44.61 80.59 17.44
N LEU A 4 -44.71 79.90 18.58
CA LEU A 4 -43.72 78.95 19.08
C LEU A 4 -44.06 77.55 18.56
N LEU A 5 -43.09 76.88 17.95
CA LEU A 5 -43.10 75.46 17.60
C LEU A 5 -42.41 74.68 18.72
N THR A 6 -43.14 73.80 19.40
CA THR A 6 -42.62 72.83 20.37
C THR A 6 -42.37 71.49 19.69
N GLY A 7 -41.13 70.99 19.72
CA GLY A 7 -40.78 69.64 19.28
C GLY A 7 -41.01 68.61 20.39
N CYS A 8 -41.67 67.50 20.07
CA CYS A 8 -41.78 66.32 20.93
C CYS A 8 -40.55 65.41 20.72
N GLY A 9 -39.93 64.99 21.82
CA GLY A 9 -38.84 64.01 21.82
C GLY A 9 -39.33 62.62 21.44
N ALA A 10 -38.54 61.93 20.61
CA ALA A 10 -38.75 60.53 20.27
C ALA A 10 -38.24 59.64 21.41
N THR A 11 -39.12 58.80 21.94
CA THR A 11 -38.77 57.66 22.81
C THR A 11 -38.06 56.59 21.99
N GLU A 12 -36.84 56.22 22.38
CA GLU A 12 -36.13 55.06 21.84
C GLU A 12 -36.89 53.77 22.19
N ILE A 13 -37.37 53.07 21.16
CA ILE A 13 -37.89 51.72 21.27
C ILE A 13 -36.67 50.80 21.36
N SER A 14 -36.44 50.21 22.53
CA SER A 14 -35.40 49.20 22.73
C SER A 14 -35.63 48.03 21.75
N ALA A 15 -34.64 47.75 20.91
CA ALA A 15 -34.68 46.60 20.00
C ALA A 15 -34.83 45.28 20.80
N PRO A 16 -35.62 44.30 20.31
CA PRO A 16 -35.68 42.99 20.94
C PRO A 16 -34.28 42.36 20.91
N GLN A 17 -33.81 41.92 22.07
CA GLN A 17 -32.57 41.17 22.20
C GLN A 17 -32.63 39.92 21.29
N PRO A 18 -31.55 39.57 20.58
CA PRO A 18 -31.50 38.33 19.82
C PRO A 18 -31.69 37.15 20.78
N VAL A 19 -32.80 36.43 20.64
CA VAL A 19 -32.98 35.14 21.31
C VAL A 19 -31.91 34.19 20.80
N THR A 20 -30.92 33.90 21.64
CA THR A 20 -29.97 32.81 21.40
C THR A 20 -30.76 31.53 21.11
N PRO A 21 -30.43 30.79 20.03
CA PRO A 21 -31.10 29.53 19.75
C PRO A 21 -30.91 28.61 20.96
N VAL A 22 -32.02 28.17 21.55
CA VAL A 22 -32.01 27.21 22.65
C VAL A 22 -31.43 25.92 22.10
N ASN A 23 -30.31 25.46 22.66
CA ASN A 23 -29.76 24.15 22.31
C ASN A 23 -30.73 23.07 22.79
N THR A 24 -31.50 22.50 21.86
CA THR A 24 -32.54 21.51 22.15
C THR A 24 -31.98 20.24 22.78
N ALA A 25 -30.73 19.87 22.49
CA ALA A 25 -30.07 18.70 23.05
C ALA A 25 -29.81 18.88 24.56
N VAL A 26 -29.29 20.04 24.96
CA VAL A 26 -29.03 20.35 26.38
C VAL A 26 -30.34 20.40 27.19
N VAL A 27 -31.42 20.95 26.63
CA VAL A 27 -32.74 20.95 27.27
C VAL A 27 -33.27 19.52 27.48
N GLN A 28 -33.07 18.64 26.50
CA GLN A 28 -33.41 17.22 26.62
C GLN A 28 -32.59 16.54 27.72
N ALA A 29 -31.27 16.78 27.77
CA ALA A 29 -30.40 16.25 28.81
C ALA A 29 -30.84 16.71 30.22
N GLU A 30 -31.21 17.98 30.39
CA GLU A 30 -31.74 18.50 31.66
C GLU A 30 -33.08 17.85 32.06
N ALA A 31 -33.94 17.52 31.10
CA ALA A 31 -35.16 16.76 31.35
C ALA A 31 -34.87 15.34 31.84
N LEU A 32 -33.92 14.64 31.21
CA LEU A 32 -33.46 13.31 31.64
C LEU A 32 -32.86 13.36 33.05
N VAL A 33 -32.05 14.38 33.37
CA VAL A 33 -31.47 14.57 34.70
C VAL A 33 -32.52 14.77 35.78
N ARG A 34 -33.61 15.51 35.48
CA ARG A 34 -34.74 15.67 36.41
C ARG A 34 -35.48 14.35 36.62
N ALA A 35 -35.81 13.65 35.53
CA ALA A 35 -36.46 12.34 35.59
C ALA A 35 -35.61 11.31 36.36
N ALA A 36 -34.28 11.38 36.25
CA ALA A 36 -33.37 10.53 37.02
C ALA A 36 -33.46 10.81 38.53
N GLY A 37 -33.67 12.07 38.94
CA GLY A 37 -33.86 12.45 40.35
C GLY A 37 -35.16 11.94 40.95
N GLU A 38 -36.15 11.61 40.11
CA GLU A 38 -37.43 11.02 40.49
C GLU A 38 -37.41 9.48 40.42
N SER A 39 -36.30 8.90 39.94
CA SER A 39 -36.10 7.45 39.75
C SER A 39 -35.09 6.89 40.77
N SER A 40 -34.92 5.57 40.80
CA SER A 40 -33.91 4.91 41.64
C SER A 40 -33.27 3.70 40.95
N GLY A 41 -32.10 3.28 41.45
CA GLY A 41 -31.39 2.09 40.95
C GLY A 41 -31.00 2.22 39.48
N ASP A 42 -31.17 1.14 38.71
CA ASP A 42 -30.77 1.06 37.31
C ASP A 42 -31.49 2.07 36.41
N SER A 43 -32.78 2.33 36.64
CA SER A 43 -33.54 3.30 35.85
C SER A 43 -33.00 4.73 36.00
N ALA A 44 -32.61 5.13 37.21
CA ALA A 44 -31.95 6.43 37.43
C ALA A 44 -30.57 6.49 36.77
N ALA A 45 -29.79 5.40 36.86
CA ALA A 45 -28.48 5.30 36.23
C ALA A 45 -28.58 5.44 34.71
N ARG A 46 -29.52 4.74 34.06
CA ARG A 46 -29.73 4.79 32.61
C ARG A 46 -30.06 6.22 32.13
N LEU A 47 -30.95 6.92 32.83
CA LEU A 47 -31.30 8.31 32.50
C LEU A 47 -30.11 9.27 32.68
N LEU A 48 -29.29 9.07 33.72
CA LEU A 48 -28.06 9.84 33.90
C LEU A 48 -27.04 9.57 32.81
N LEU A 49 -26.89 8.32 32.38
CA LEU A 49 -25.97 7.93 31.31
C LEU A 49 -26.40 8.48 29.96
N GLU A 50 -27.69 8.43 29.63
CA GLU A 50 -28.25 9.03 28.42
C GLU A 50 -28.04 10.55 28.40
N ALA A 51 -28.32 11.23 29.53
CA ALA A 51 -28.03 12.65 29.65
C ALA A 51 -26.52 12.94 29.49
N ALA A 52 -25.67 12.15 30.12
CA ALA A 52 -24.22 12.32 30.05
C ALA A 52 -23.66 12.08 28.65
N GLN A 53 -24.25 11.16 27.87
CA GLN A 53 -23.92 10.96 26.46
C GLN A 53 -24.25 12.21 25.64
N ILE A 54 -25.40 12.85 25.85
CA ILE A 54 -25.75 14.11 25.18
C ILE A 54 -24.72 15.21 25.49
N TYR A 55 -24.33 15.38 26.76
CA TYR A 55 -23.29 16.34 27.12
C TYR A 55 -21.94 16.03 26.45
N PHE A 56 -21.61 14.75 26.30
CA PHE A 56 -20.39 14.32 25.61
C PHE A 56 -20.44 14.68 24.13
N ASP A 57 -21.56 14.43 23.46
CA ASP A 57 -21.76 14.71 22.03
C ASP A 57 -21.74 16.22 21.72
N GLU A 58 -22.20 17.04 22.66
CA GLU A 58 -22.10 18.51 22.63
C GLU A 58 -20.71 19.05 23.06
N ALA A 59 -19.72 18.17 23.23
CA ALA A 59 -18.36 18.47 23.66
C ALA A 59 -18.23 19.11 25.07
N ASP A 60 -19.28 19.08 25.90
CA ASP A 60 -19.19 19.41 27.32
C ASP A 60 -18.80 18.17 28.15
N TYR A 61 -17.53 17.81 28.02
CA TYR A 61 -16.92 16.69 28.75
C TYR A 61 -16.95 16.87 30.27
N SER A 62 -17.01 18.12 30.74
CA SER A 62 -17.09 18.44 32.16
C SER A 62 -18.48 18.11 32.73
N GLY A 63 -19.54 18.44 31.98
CA GLY A 63 -20.91 18.10 32.28
C GLY A 63 -21.15 16.60 32.25
N ALA A 64 -20.68 15.94 31.19
CA ALA A 64 -20.73 14.48 31.07
C ALA A 64 -20.09 13.78 32.27
N ARG A 65 -18.87 14.20 32.66
CA ARG A 65 -18.16 13.62 33.82
C ARG A 65 -18.88 13.87 35.15
N LYS A 66 -19.48 15.05 35.35
CA LYS A 66 -20.29 15.35 36.54
C LYS A 66 -21.50 14.41 36.63
N LEU A 67 -22.16 14.13 35.51
CA LEU A 67 -23.32 13.25 35.46
C LEU A 67 -22.95 11.78 35.68
N THR A 68 -21.87 11.29 35.06
CA THR A 68 -21.41 9.92 35.31
C THR A 68 -21.03 9.69 36.77
N ASN A 69 -20.44 10.68 37.45
CA ASN A 69 -20.08 10.59 38.87
C ASN A 69 -21.30 10.48 39.81
N ARG A 70 -22.51 10.76 39.33
CA ARG A 70 -23.76 10.59 40.10
C ARG A 70 -24.31 9.17 40.03
N VAL A 71 -23.81 8.33 39.11
CA VAL A 71 -24.21 6.93 39.01
C VAL A 71 -23.63 6.15 40.19
N GLN A 72 -24.51 5.65 41.05
CA GLN A 72 -24.12 4.92 42.25
C GLN A 72 -23.93 3.44 41.94
N SER A 73 -22.92 2.83 42.56
CA SER A 73 -22.61 1.40 42.49
C SER A 73 -22.68 0.80 41.06
N PRO A 74 -21.87 1.27 40.09
CA PRO A 74 -21.94 0.81 38.70
C PRO A 74 -21.92 -0.72 38.52
N ALA A 75 -21.14 -1.44 39.34
CA ALA A 75 -21.04 -2.90 39.29
C ALA A 75 -22.32 -3.66 39.73
N SER A 76 -23.32 -2.95 40.28
CA SER A 76 -24.62 -3.53 40.66
C SER A 76 -25.74 -3.23 39.67
N LEU A 77 -25.44 -2.46 38.60
CA LEU A 77 -26.40 -2.12 37.56
C LEU A 77 -26.68 -3.32 36.64
N ALA A 78 -27.72 -3.22 35.80
CA ALA A 78 -27.94 -4.19 34.74
C ALA A 78 -26.79 -4.16 33.72
N ALA A 79 -26.53 -5.29 33.05
CA ALA A 79 -25.42 -5.45 32.11
C ALA A 79 -25.34 -4.34 31.05
N GLU A 80 -26.49 -3.91 30.52
CA GLU A 80 -26.58 -2.83 29.53
C GLU A 80 -26.11 -1.48 30.11
N SER A 81 -26.56 -1.13 31.32
CA SER A 81 -26.14 0.07 32.04
C SER A 81 -24.66 0.01 32.45
N GLN A 82 -24.14 -1.17 32.79
CA GLN A 82 -22.71 -1.37 33.06
C GLN A 82 -21.85 -1.08 31.83
N LEU A 83 -22.24 -1.64 30.67
CA LEU A 83 -21.55 -1.41 29.40
C LEU A 83 -21.63 0.07 28.99
N ALA A 84 -22.81 0.69 29.07
CA ALA A 84 -22.98 2.11 28.75
C ALA A 84 -22.13 3.01 29.66
N TYR A 85 -22.06 2.71 30.96
CA TYR A 85 -21.18 3.41 31.89
C TYR A 85 -19.71 3.25 31.52
N ALA A 86 -19.25 2.02 31.26
CA ALA A 86 -17.87 1.74 30.89
C ALA A 86 -17.46 2.44 29.60
N LEU A 87 -18.31 2.43 28.57
CA LEU A 87 -18.08 3.12 27.30
C LEU A 87 -17.95 4.62 27.50
N LEU A 88 -18.85 5.24 28.26
CA LEU A 88 -18.79 6.68 28.48
C LEU A 88 -17.56 7.09 29.30
N GLN A 89 -17.14 6.26 30.27
CA GLN A 89 -15.87 6.47 30.96
C GLN A 89 -14.66 6.34 30.02
N ALA A 90 -14.67 5.36 29.11
CA ALA A 90 -13.62 5.19 28.12
C ALA A 90 -13.55 6.38 27.16
N LYS A 91 -14.69 6.84 26.63
CA LYS A 91 -14.81 8.06 25.81
C LYS A 91 -14.21 9.28 26.51
N LEU A 92 -14.59 9.51 27.78
CA LEU A 92 -14.07 10.62 28.57
C LEU A 92 -12.57 10.52 28.84
N ALA A 93 -12.03 9.31 28.98
CA ALA A 93 -10.60 9.06 29.13
C ALA A 93 -9.82 9.35 27.85
N MET A 94 -10.34 8.90 26.69
CA MET A 94 -9.74 9.16 25.37
C MET A 94 -9.64 10.66 25.07
N VAL A 95 -10.70 11.43 25.34
CA VAL A 95 -10.68 12.89 25.16
C VAL A 95 -9.64 13.57 26.06
N SER A 96 -9.36 13.02 27.24
CA SER A 96 -8.28 13.51 28.11
C SER A 96 -6.88 13.00 27.74
N GLY A 97 -6.73 12.24 26.65
CA GLY A 97 -5.47 11.64 26.22
C GLY A 97 -5.01 10.45 27.06
N ASP A 98 -5.87 9.91 27.94
CA ASP A 98 -5.56 8.78 28.81
C ASP A 98 -6.06 7.46 28.18
N SER A 99 -5.35 7.02 27.14
CA SER A 99 -5.65 5.76 26.41
C SER A 99 -5.58 4.53 27.35
N ALA A 100 -4.66 4.54 28.32
CA ALA A 100 -4.55 3.47 29.31
C ALA A 100 -5.78 3.38 30.23
N ALA A 101 -6.36 4.51 30.65
CA ALA A 101 -7.63 4.50 31.37
C ALA A 101 -8.79 4.03 30.50
N ALA A 102 -8.84 4.45 29.23
CA ALA A 102 -9.87 3.99 28.31
C ALA A 102 -9.84 2.46 28.15
N MET A 103 -8.66 1.89 27.92
CA MET A 103 -8.47 0.44 27.81
C MET A 103 -8.91 -0.29 29.09
N ARG A 104 -8.56 0.23 30.28
CA ARG A 104 -8.98 -0.36 31.56
C ARG A 104 -10.50 -0.38 31.76
N TRP A 105 -11.22 0.62 31.24
CA TRP A 105 -12.67 0.64 31.32
C TRP A 105 -13.32 -0.39 30.40
N LEU A 106 -12.79 -0.57 29.19
CA LEU A 106 -13.34 -1.53 28.22
C LEU A 106 -12.99 -2.98 28.53
N THR A 107 -11.85 -3.23 29.18
CA THR A 107 -11.39 -4.58 29.56
C THR A 107 -11.71 -4.96 31.01
N GLY A 108 -12.40 -4.07 31.74
CA GLY A 108 -12.70 -4.25 33.15
C GLY A 108 -13.93 -5.12 33.44
N ASN A 109 -14.25 -5.30 34.72
CA ASN A 109 -15.35 -6.18 35.13
C ASN A 109 -16.75 -5.72 34.66
N LEU A 110 -16.93 -4.43 34.35
CA LEU A 110 -18.23 -3.88 33.91
C LEU A 110 -18.63 -4.33 32.49
N THR A 111 -17.69 -4.89 31.73
CA THR A 111 -17.93 -5.35 30.35
C THR A 111 -17.93 -6.87 30.24
N GLN A 112 -17.71 -7.62 31.33
CA GLN A 112 -17.65 -9.09 31.30
C GLN A 112 -18.97 -9.76 30.90
N SER A 113 -20.10 -9.13 31.20
CA SER A 113 -21.43 -9.63 30.81
C SER A 113 -21.86 -9.15 29.42
N MET A 114 -21.03 -8.38 28.73
CA MET A 114 -21.31 -7.91 27.38
C MET A 114 -21.33 -9.10 26.42
N THR A 115 -22.29 -9.07 25.50
CA THR A 115 -22.41 -10.03 24.42
C THR A 115 -22.45 -9.28 23.09
N GLU A 116 -22.17 -9.98 21.99
CA GLU A 116 -22.22 -9.40 20.65
C GLU A 116 -23.59 -8.80 20.27
N ASP A 117 -24.67 -9.25 20.90
CA ASP A 117 -26.05 -8.75 20.68
C ASP A 117 -26.42 -7.57 21.58
N SER A 118 -25.51 -7.10 22.43
CA SER A 118 -25.74 -5.95 23.31
C SER A 118 -25.96 -4.67 22.48
N PRO A 119 -26.88 -3.75 22.86
CA PRO A 119 -27.17 -2.54 22.08
C PRO A 119 -25.95 -1.67 21.76
N ASN A 120 -24.96 -1.62 22.66
CA ASN A 120 -23.73 -0.84 22.49
C ASN A 120 -22.50 -1.68 22.08
N ALA A 121 -22.71 -2.93 21.66
CA ALA A 121 -21.63 -3.81 21.20
C ALA A 121 -20.74 -3.22 20.07
N PRO A 122 -21.29 -2.52 19.04
CA PRO A 122 -20.47 -2.01 17.94
C PRO A 122 -19.52 -0.92 18.38
N GLU A 123 -20.05 0.01 19.17
CA GLU A 123 -19.26 1.13 19.68
C GLU A 123 -18.17 0.60 20.60
N PHE A 124 -18.50 -0.39 21.42
CA PHE A 124 -17.53 -1.10 22.25
C PHE A 124 -16.40 -1.71 21.43
N TYR A 125 -16.71 -2.55 20.45
CA TYR A 125 -15.69 -3.22 19.65
C TYR A 125 -14.91 -2.26 18.75
N THR A 126 -15.55 -1.24 18.20
CA THR A 126 -14.87 -0.21 17.39
C THR A 126 -13.84 0.54 18.24
N MET A 127 -14.22 0.94 19.46
CA MET A 127 -13.31 1.64 20.37
C MET A 127 -12.18 0.74 20.85
N LEU A 128 -12.50 -0.52 21.17
CA LEU A 128 -11.51 -1.50 21.59
C LEU A 128 -10.49 -1.76 20.48
N GLY A 129 -10.95 -1.92 19.24
CA GLY A 129 -10.10 -2.07 18.06
C GLY A 129 -9.12 -0.90 17.88
N SER A 130 -9.64 0.34 17.89
CA SER A 130 -8.78 1.53 17.80
C SER A 130 -7.77 1.64 18.95
N LEU A 131 -8.15 1.30 20.18
CA LEU A 131 -7.22 1.32 21.30
C LEU A 131 -6.14 0.23 21.19
N HIS A 132 -6.44 -0.93 20.63
CA HIS A 132 -5.43 -1.96 20.37
C HIS A 132 -4.47 -1.55 19.24
N GLU A 133 -4.98 -0.90 18.20
CA GLU A 133 -4.17 -0.31 17.11
C GLU A 133 -3.18 0.71 17.66
N ASP A 134 -3.65 1.67 18.45
CA ASP A 134 -2.82 2.71 19.06
C ASP A 134 -1.72 2.12 19.96
N ASN A 135 -1.95 0.94 20.54
CA ASN A 135 -1.00 0.22 21.38
C ASN A 135 -0.14 -0.80 20.62
N ASN A 136 -0.23 -0.87 19.29
CA ASN A 136 0.46 -1.85 18.42
C ASN A 136 0.12 -3.32 18.73
N ASN A 137 -1.07 -3.59 19.27
CA ASN A 137 -1.56 -4.96 19.50
C ASN A 137 -2.45 -5.40 18.32
N LEU A 138 -1.82 -5.73 17.19
CA LEU A 138 -2.53 -5.98 15.94
C LEU A 138 -3.52 -7.15 16.00
N ALA A 139 -3.16 -8.26 16.66
CA ALA A 139 -4.05 -9.44 16.78
C ALA A 139 -5.36 -9.11 17.53
N ASP A 140 -5.26 -8.40 18.66
CA ASP A 140 -6.41 -7.97 19.44
C ASP A 140 -7.25 -6.92 18.68
N ALA A 141 -6.59 -6.02 17.94
CA ALA A 141 -7.25 -5.05 17.08
C ALA A 141 -8.09 -5.73 15.99
N ILE A 142 -7.51 -6.73 15.31
CA ILE A 142 -8.21 -7.52 14.28
C ILE A 142 -9.41 -8.23 14.89
N ASN A 143 -9.27 -8.86 16.07
CA ASN A 143 -10.39 -9.53 16.73
C ASN A 143 -11.54 -8.55 17.04
N ALA A 144 -11.22 -7.41 17.67
CA ALA A 144 -12.21 -6.38 17.97
C ALA A 144 -12.87 -5.82 16.71
N ASN A 145 -12.10 -5.51 15.66
CA ASN A 145 -12.64 -5.01 14.40
C ASN A 145 -13.50 -6.06 13.67
N ALA A 146 -13.16 -7.36 13.75
CA ALA A 146 -13.99 -8.44 13.22
C ALA A 146 -15.35 -8.51 13.91
N MET A 147 -15.39 -8.30 15.24
CA MET A 147 -16.65 -8.22 15.98
C MET A 147 -17.43 -6.95 15.63
N ALA A 148 -16.76 -5.81 15.49
CA ALA A 148 -17.38 -4.55 15.09
C ALA A 148 -18.00 -4.64 13.68
N ALA A 149 -17.33 -5.33 12.75
CA ALA A 149 -17.79 -5.56 11.39
C ALA A 149 -19.09 -6.40 11.32
N ARG A 150 -19.47 -7.10 12.39
CA ARG A 150 -20.72 -7.88 12.46
C ARG A 150 -21.96 -7.02 12.16
N GLN A 151 -21.90 -5.73 12.48
CA GLN A 151 -23.05 -4.83 12.36
C GLN A 151 -23.05 -4.05 11.05
N ILE A 152 -23.61 -4.69 10.02
CA ILE A 152 -23.75 -4.18 8.65
C ILE A 152 -24.50 -2.84 8.57
N ASN A 153 -25.45 -2.59 9.48
CA ASN A 153 -26.26 -1.34 9.48
C ASN A 153 -25.58 -0.17 10.21
N HIS A 154 -24.39 -0.35 10.79
CA HIS A 154 -23.70 0.71 11.48
C HIS A 154 -23.20 1.78 10.47
N PRO A 155 -23.29 3.10 10.76
CA PRO A 155 -22.87 4.15 9.84
C PRO A 155 -21.43 4.01 9.33
N ASN A 156 -20.55 3.42 10.14
CA ASN A 156 -19.14 3.21 9.82
C ASN A 156 -18.81 1.76 9.41
N ALA A 157 -19.80 0.91 9.12
CA ALA A 157 -19.57 -0.51 8.83
C ALA A 157 -18.56 -0.73 7.69
N ALA A 158 -18.70 -0.01 6.57
CA ALA A 158 -17.77 -0.10 5.45
C ALA A 158 -16.33 0.29 5.85
N GLN A 159 -16.15 1.35 6.64
CA GLN A 159 -14.81 1.77 7.09
C GLN A 159 -14.16 0.73 8.01
N ILE A 160 -14.95 0.08 8.87
CA ILE A 160 -14.48 -1.00 9.74
C ILE A 160 -14.06 -2.20 8.89
N VAL A 161 -14.85 -2.57 7.89
CA VAL A 161 -14.53 -3.66 6.94
C VAL A 161 -13.22 -3.37 6.20
N GLU A 162 -13.04 -2.17 5.63
CA GLU A 162 -11.81 -1.81 4.93
C GLU A 162 -10.59 -1.83 5.85
N ARG A 163 -10.74 -1.32 7.08
CA ARG A 163 -9.65 -1.33 8.06
C ARG A 163 -9.25 -2.75 8.46
N LEU A 164 -10.23 -3.58 8.79
CA LEU A 164 -10.02 -4.98 9.13
C LEU A 164 -9.35 -5.74 7.99
N TRP A 165 -9.82 -5.52 6.75
CA TRP A 165 -9.24 -6.14 5.57
C TRP A 165 -7.78 -5.74 5.38
N ALA A 166 -7.47 -4.44 5.47
CA ALA A 166 -6.10 -3.95 5.37
C ALA A 166 -5.18 -4.54 6.46
N GLN A 167 -5.67 -4.69 7.69
CA GLN A 167 -4.93 -5.32 8.79
C GLN A 167 -4.62 -6.79 8.47
N LEU A 168 -5.62 -7.55 8.01
CA LEU A 168 -5.42 -8.94 7.61
C LEU A 168 -4.44 -9.07 6.45
N GLN A 169 -4.51 -8.17 5.47
CA GLN A 169 -3.61 -8.17 4.33
C GLN A 169 -2.16 -7.76 4.69
N SER A 170 -1.96 -7.10 5.82
CA SER A 170 -0.61 -6.77 6.32
C SER A 170 0.09 -7.91 7.07
N LEU A 171 -0.65 -8.95 7.49
CA LEU A 171 -0.08 -10.08 8.24
C LEU A 171 0.70 -11.01 7.32
N GLU A 172 1.83 -11.50 7.80
CA GLU A 172 2.56 -12.61 7.17
C GLU A 172 1.77 -13.93 7.29
N ALA A 173 2.13 -14.92 6.47
CA ALA A 173 1.42 -16.20 6.45
C ALA A 173 1.44 -16.92 7.81
N GLU A 174 2.55 -16.84 8.54
CA GLU A 174 2.68 -17.44 9.88
C GLU A 174 1.79 -16.73 10.92
N GLU A 175 1.73 -15.41 10.89
CA GLU A 175 0.91 -14.61 11.81
C GLU A 175 -0.58 -14.88 11.58
N LEU A 176 -1.00 -15.00 10.32
CA LEU A 176 -2.37 -15.37 9.96
C LEU A 176 -2.72 -16.79 10.43
N GLU A 177 -1.75 -17.71 10.47
CA GLU A 177 -1.93 -19.06 11.02
C GLU A 177 -2.10 -19.06 12.54
N GLN A 178 -1.26 -18.30 13.25
CA GLN A 178 -1.39 -18.12 14.69
C GLN A 178 -2.71 -17.45 15.09
N LEU A 179 -3.15 -16.46 14.32
CA LEU A 179 -4.43 -15.80 14.53
C LEU A 179 -5.60 -16.77 14.31
N ALA A 180 -5.55 -17.61 13.28
CA ALA A 180 -6.58 -18.64 13.06
C ALA A 180 -6.65 -19.65 14.19
N ALA A 181 -5.50 -20.09 14.71
CA ALA A 181 -5.41 -21.05 15.80
C ALA A 181 -5.98 -20.54 17.13
N SER A 182 -6.00 -19.22 17.32
CA SER A 182 -6.52 -18.55 18.52
C SER A 182 -7.92 -17.95 18.34
N ALA A 183 -8.48 -18.00 17.13
CA ALA A 183 -9.78 -17.41 16.83
C ALA A 183 -10.91 -18.19 17.52
N ASP A 184 -11.76 -17.47 18.25
CA ASP A 184 -12.83 -18.00 19.09
C ASP A 184 -14.24 -17.65 18.59
N SER A 185 -14.33 -16.89 17.50
CA SER A 185 -15.58 -16.36 16.97
C SER A 185 -15.78 -16.68 15.49
N TYR A 186 -17.05 -16.85 15.11
CA TYR A 186 -17.42 -17.12 13.72
C TYR A 186 -17.03 -15.98 12.78
N GLN A 187 -17.13 -14.71 13.21
CA GLN A 187 -16.75 -13.57 12.38
C GLN A 187 -15.23 -13.51 12.19
N LEU A 188 -14.42 -13.72 13.23
CA LEU A 188 -12.97 -13.68 13.07
C LEU A 188 -12.48 -14.81 12.15
N LEU A 189 -12.96 -16.03 12.37
CA LEU A 189 -12.60 -17.18 11.52
C LEU A 189 -12.99 -16.94 10.05
N GLY A 190 -14.18 -16.41 9.79
CA GLY A 190 -14.62 -16.15 8.42
C GLY A 190 -13.74 -15.12 7.69
N TRP A 191 -13.38 -14.03 8.37
CA TRP A 191 -12.45 -13.03 7.83
C TRP A 191 -11.06 -13.59 7.54
N ILE A 192 -10.53 -14.42 8.43
CA ILE A 192 -9.22 -15.07 8.24
C ILE A 192 -9.26 -16.02 7.04
N GLU A 193 -10.29 -16.85 6.95
CA GLU A 193 -10.47 -17.78 5.83
C GLU A 193 -10.64 -17.02 4.50
N LEU A 194 -11.36 -15.89 4.49
CA LEU A 194 -11.47 -15.05 3.30
C LEU A 194 -10.10 -14.52 2.87
N GLY A 195 -9.29 -14.05 3.82
CA GLY A 195 -7.93 -13.60 3.59
C GLY A 195 -7.03 -14.70 3.00
N ARG A 196 -7.12 -15.93 3.54
CA ARG A 196 -6.38 -17.10 3.04
C ARG A 196 -6.76 -17.45 1.61
N VAL A 197 -8.07 -17.55 1.35
CA VAL A 197 -8.59 -17.93 0.03
C VAL A 197 -8.23 -16.88 -1.03
N TYR A 198 -8.32 -15.60 -0.68
CA TYR A 198 -7.92 -14.51 -1.58
C TYR A 198 -6.43 -14.57 -1.96
N ARG A 199 -5.56 -14.83 -0.99
CA ARG A 199 -4.09 -14.91 -1.17
C ARG A 199 -3.65 -16.15 -1.94
N ALA A 200 -4.29 -17.29 -1.71
CA ALA A 200 -3.93 -18.54 -2.38
C ALA A 200 -4.05 -18.47 -3.92
N ASP A 201 -4.99 -17.67 -4.41
CA ASP A 201 -5.31 -17.53 -5.83
C ASP A 201 -4.86 -16.17 -6.41
N GLU A 202 -3.96 -15.42 -5.76
CA GLU A 202 -3.64 -14.01 -6.07
C GLU A 202 -3.23 -13.71 -7.51
N PHE A 203 -2.71 -14.71 -8.23
CA PHE A 203 -2.24 -14.56 -9.61
C PHE A 203 -3.31 -14.84 -10.68
N ASN A 204 -4.53 -15.22 -10.29
CA ASN A 204 -5.60 -15.51 -11.24
C ASN A 204 -6.95 -14.99 -10.75
N ILE A 205 -7.38 -13.84 -11.30
CA ILE A 205 -8.65 -13.19 -10.95
C ILE A 205 -9.86 -14.14 -11.09
N ARG A 206 -9.87 -15.07 -12.07
CA ARG A 206 -10.97 -16.03 -12.18
C ARG A 206 -11.03 -16.94 -10.97
N SER A 207 -9.88 -17.53 -10.64
CA SER A 207 -9.76 -18.42 -9.50
C SER A 207 -10.13 -17.69 -8.22
N GLN A 208 -9.70 -16.43 -8.04
CA GLN A 208 -10.09 -15.60 -6.90
C GLN A 208 -11.61 -15.40 -6.84
N LEU A 209 -12.25 -15.02 -7.94
CA LEU A 209 -13.71 -14.86 -7.99
C LEU A 209 -14.44 -16.15 -7.64
N ASP A 210 -14.02 -17.28 -8.22
CA ASP A 210 -14.59 -18.61 -7.93
C ASP A 210 -14.36 -19.03 -6.47
N ALA A 211 -13.23 -18.64 -5.88
CA ALA A 211 -12.88 -18.97 -4.51
C ALA A 211 -13.63 -18.08 -3.50
N ILE A 212 -13.81 -16.79 -3.80
CA ILE A 212 -14.65 -15.86 -3.03
C ILE A 212 -16.11 -16.31 -3.09
N GLU A 213 -16.63 -16.69 -4.25
CA GLU A 213 -18.00 -17.19 -4.38
C GLU A 213 -18.21 -18.46 -3.53
N ARG A 214 -17.29 -19.43 -3.61
CA ARG A 214 -17.31 -20.62 -2.75
C ARG A 214 -17.25 -20.26 -1.27
N TRP A 215 -16.40 -19.31 -0.90
CA TRP A 215 -16.33 -18.81 0.47
C TRP A 215 -17.67 -18.20 0.90
N GLN A 216 -18.33 -17.36 0.09
CA GLN A 216 -19.64 -16.78 0.39
C GLN A 216 -20.74 -17.85 0.56
N GLN A 217 -20.68 -18.94 -0.20
CA GLN A 217 -21.61 -20.08 -0.08
C GLN A 217 -21.42 -20.89 1.21
N VAL A 218 -20.20 -20.95 1.75
CA VAL A 218 -19.91 -21.60 3.05
C VAL A 218 -20.26 -20.66 4.20
N TRP A 219 -19.89 -19.38 4.08
CA TRP A 219 -20.01 -18.35 5.11
C TRP A 219 -21.25 -17.47 4.92
N THR A 220 -22.40 -18.09 4.68
CA THR A 220 -23.66 -17.39 4.29
C THR A 220 -24.15 -16.35 5.28
N ASN A 221 -23.90 -16.54 6.58
CA ASN A 221 -24.28 -15.60 7.64
C ASN A 221 -23.15 -14.63 8.02
N HIS A 222 -22.00 -14.70 7.34
CA HIS A 222 -20.87 -13.83 7.61
C HIS A 222 -21.06 -12.45 6.99
N THR A 223 -20.56 -11.42 7.64
CA THR A 223 -20.75 -10.04 7.18
C THR A 223 -20.04 -9.74 5.88
N ALA A 224 -18.82 -10.25 5.72
CA ALA A 224 -18.10 -10.17 4.45
C ALA A 224 -18.83 -10.82 3.26
N ALA A 225 -19.79 -11.73 3.49
CA ALA A 225 -20.60 -12.28 2.42
C ALA A 225 -21.61 -11.28 1.86
N GLN A 226 -22.00 -10.27 2.66
CA GLN A 226 -22.92 -9.20 2.28
C GLN A 226 -22.19 -7.91 1.90
N ILE A 227 -21.15 -7.55 2.65
CA ILE A 227 -20.28 -6.39 2.39
C ILE A 227 -18.86 -6.89 2.18
N LEU A 228 -18.48 -7.09 0.91
CA LEU A 228 -17.10 -7.39 0.56
C LEU A 228 -16.21 -6.15 0.72
N PRO A 229 -14.93 -6.31 1.10
CA PRO A 229 -13.93 -5.26 0.97
C PRO A 229 -13.86 -4.72 -0.46
N ALA A 230 -13.50 -3.45 -0.63
CA ALA A 230 -13.53 -2.75 -1.90
C ALA A 230 -12.67 -3.45 -2.97
N ASP A 231 -11.48 -3.93 -2.60
CA ASP A 231 -10.59 -4.66 -3.51
C ASP A 231 -11.28 -5.90 -4.08
N LEU A 232 -11.97 -6.67 -3.22
CA LEU A 232 -12.68 -7.89 -3.60
C LEU A 232 -13.92 -7.58 -4.43
N ALA A 233 -14.68 -6.55 -4.04
CA ALA A 233 -15.84 -6.09 -4.79
C ALA A 233 -15.46 -5.60 -6.20
N SER A 234 -14.26 -5.05 -6.36
CA SER A 234 -13.76 -4.56 -7.65
C SER A 234 -13.32 -5.68 -8.60
N LEU A 235 -12.99 -6.87 -8.10
CA LEU A 235 -12.47 -7.98 -8.91
C LEU A 235 -13.38 -8.35 -10.07
N GLN A 236 -14.70 -8.37 -9.86
CA GLN A 236 -15.66 -8.67 -10.93
C GLN A 236 -15.60 -7.61 -12.04
N SER A 237 -15.55 -6.34 -11.67
CA SER A 237 -15.43 -5.24 -12.63
C SER A 237 -14.12 -5.29 -13.41
N LEU A 238 -13.01 -5.65 -12.73
CA LEU A 238 -11.71 -5.86 -13.37
C LEU A 238 -11.76 -7.05 -14.33
N TRP A 239 -12.39 -8.14 -13.93
CA TRP A 239 -12.59 -9.33 -14.76
C TRP A 239 -13.36 -9.03 -16.04
N ASP A 240 -14.44 -8.25 -15.92
CA ASP A 240 -15.31 -7.87 -17.02
C ASP A 240 -14.65 -6.83 -17.96
N ALA A 241 -13.80 -5.96 -17.40
CA ALA A 241 -13.04 -4.94 -18.13
C ALA A 241 -11.78 -5.47 -18.82
N ARG A 242 -11.43 -6.76 -18.67
CA ARG A 242 -10.23 -7.31 -19.31
C ARG A 242 -10.30 -7.18 -20.84
N PRO A 243 -9.14 -6.99 -21.49
CA PRO A 243 -9.07 -6.91 -22.95
C PRO A 243 -9.59 -8.20 -23.59
N ARG A 244 -10.52 -8.07 -24.54
CA ARG A 244 -11.04 -9.19 -25.34
C ARG A 244 -10.34 -9.36 -26.69
N SER A 245 -9.65 -8.32 -27.14
CA SER A 245 -8.83 -8.33 -28.35
C SER A 245 -7.50 -7.64 -28.06
N ILE A 246 -6.40 -8.34 -28.35
CA ILE A 246 -5.03 -7.88 -28.16
C ILE A 246 -4.34 -7.83 -29.51
N ALA A 247 -3.74 -6.69 -29.84
CA ALA A 247 -2.84 -6.57 -30.98
C ALA A 247 -1.39 -6.57 -30.51
N LEU A 248 -0.56 -7.45 -31.07
CA LEU A 248 0.87 -7.53 -30.85
C LEU A 248 1.61 -6.81 -31.98
N LEU A 249 2.33 -5.74 -31.67
CA LEU A 249 3.18 -4.98 -32.59
C LEU A 249 4.64 -5.39 -32.34
N LEU A 250 5.14 -6.34 -33.12
CA LEU A 250 6.45 -6.97 -32.88
C LEU A 250 7.30 -6.99 -34.15
N PRO A 251 8.64 -6.83 -34.06
CA PRO A 251 9.53 -6.94 -35.21
C PRO A 251 9.79 -8.43 -35.53
N LEU A 252 8.89 -9.06 -36.30
CA LEU A 252 8.87 -10.51 -36.55
C LEU A 252 10.02 -11.03 -37.43
N GLN A 253 10.84 -10.14 -38.00
CA GLN A 253 12.06 -10.52 -38.73
C GLN A 253 13.29 -10.50 -37.81
N GLN A 254 13.15 -10.08 -36.56
CA GLN A 254 14.21 -10.05 -35.56
C GLN A 254 14.00 -11.17 -34.55
N THR A 255 15.09 -11.81 -34.11
CA THR A 255 15.04 -12.90 -33.13
C THR A 255 14.32 -12.51 -31.85
N ALA A 256 14.47 -11.26 -31.39
CA ALA A 256 13.79 -10.75 -30.21
C ALA A 256 12.26 -10.69 -30.38
N GLY A 257 11.77 -10.22 -31.53
CA GLY A 257 10.33 -10.15 -31.81
C GLY A 257 9.70 -11.53 -31.92
N ILE A 258 10.39 -12.48 -32.57
CA ILE A 258 9.96 -13.89 -32.65
C ILE A 258 9.89 -14.51 -31.25
N ALA A 259 10.94 -14.34 -30.44
CA ALA A 259 10.98 -14.92 -29.09
C ALA A 259 9.86 -14.36 -28.17
N ILE A 260 9.55 -13.07 -28.27
CA ILE A 260 8.43 -12.45 -27.52
C ILE A 260 7.09 -13.01 -28.00
N GLN A 261 6.90 -13.14 -29.32
CA GLN A 261 5.68 -13.73 -29.89
C GLN A 261 5.50 -15.17 -29.40
N GLU A 262 6.55 -16.00 -29.47
CA GLU A 262 6.52 -17.39 -29.01
C GLU A 262 6.18 -17.48 -27.53
N GLY A 263 6.87 -16.70 -26.68
CA GLY A 263 6.58 -16.67 -25.24
C GLY A 263 5.15 -16.22 -24.91
N PHE A 264 4.64 -15.20 -25.60
CA PHE A 264 3.26 -14.75 -25.44
C PHE A 264 2.25 -15.82 -25.86
N LEU A 265 2.47 -16.47 -27.01
CA LEU A 265 1.59 -17.53 -27.49
C LEU A 265 1.65 -18.78 -26.61
N SER A 266 2.82 -19.12 -26.05
CA SER A 266 2.95 -20.19 -25.05
C SER A 266 2.05 -19.93 -23.84
N ALA A 267 2.14 -18.73 -23.24
CA ALA A 267 1.29 -18.35 -22.11
C ALA A 267 -0.21 -18.31 -22.49
N TYR A 268 -0.53 -17.86 -23.71
CA TYR A 268 -1.89 -17.87 -24.23
C TYR A 268 -2.47 -19.29 -24.34
N TYR A 269 -1.69 -20.26 -24.87
CA TYR A 269 -2.16 -21.64 -24.99
C TYR A 269 -2.26 -22.37 -23.65
N GLU A 270 -1.40 -22.03 -22.69
CA GLU A 270 -1.55 -22.49 -21.31
C GLU A 270 -2.85 -21.96 -20.68
N ALA A 271 -3.14 -20.67 -20.83
CA ALA A 271 -4.39 -20.08 -20.37
C ALA A 271 -5.62 -20.71 -21.06
N LEU A 272 -5.53 -20.96 -22.38
CA LEU A 272 -6.60 -21.59 -23.16
C LEU A 272 -6.88 -23.02 -22.71
N ALA A 273 -5.87 -23.75 -22.23
CA ALA A 273 -6.02 -25.10 -21.70
C ALA A 273 -6.80 -25.12 -20.38
N VAL A 274 -6.74 -24.03 -19.59
CA VAL A 274 -7.48 -23.88 -18.33
C VAL A 274 -8.89 -23.35 -18.57
N SER A 275 -9.04 -22.32 -19.41
CA SER A 275 -10.33 -21.67 -19.69
C SER A 275 -10.41 -21.22 -21.15
N ARG A 276 -11.63 -21.24 -21.72
CA ARG A 276 -11.88 -20.70 -23.07
C ARG A 276 -12.02 -19.19 -23.10
N GLU A 277 -11.98 -18.52 -21.95
CA GLU A 277 -12.10 -17.06 -21.82
C GLU A 277 -10.75 -16.35 -22.04
N VAL A 278 -10.17 -16.55 -23.22
CA VAL A 278 -8.93 -15.91 -23.65
C VAL A 278 -9.20 -14.85 -24.74
N PRO A 279 -8.38 -13.80 -24.85
CA PRO A 279 -8.56 -12.76 -25.85
C PRO A 279 -8.25 -13.23 -27.27
N ILE A 280 -8.85 -12.60 -28.27
CA ILE A 280 -8.43 -12.76 -29.67
C ILE A 280 -7.09 -12.05 -29.86
N ILE A 281 -6.11 -12.74 -30.43
CA ILE A 281 -4.77 -12.19 -30.69
C ILE A 281 -4.64 -11.88 -32.18
N SER A 282 -4.26 -10.64 -32.50
CA SER A 282 -3.82 -10.22 -33.84
C SER A 282 -2.34 -9.81 -33.78
N VAL A 283 -1.54 -10.17 -34.78
CA VAL A 283 -0.10 -9.88 -34.79
C VAL A 283 0.25 -9.03 -36.01
N TYR A 284 0.99 -7.96 -35.77
CA TYR A 284 1.44 -6.99 -36.76
C TYR A 284 2.97 -6.94 -36.77
N ASP A 285 3.57 -7.13 -37.95
CA ASP A 285 5.02 -7.04 -38.10
C ASP A 285 5.46 -5.57 -38.11
N THR A 286 6.32 -5.19 -37.17
CA THR A 286 6.94 -3.86 -37.11
C THR A 286 8.37 -3.83 -37.66
N SER A 287 8.82 -4.88 -38.34
CA SER A 287 10.18 -4.98 -38.88
C SER A 287 10.43 -3.94 -39.96
N GLY A 288 11.47 -3.14 -39.79
CA GLY A 288 11.86 -2.12 -40.77
C GLY A 288 10.91 -0.92 -40.85
N LEU A 289 9.90 -0.83 -39.98
CA LEU A 289 9.05 0.35 -39.91
C LEU A 289 9.84 1.55 -39.41
N LEU A 290 9.60 2.69 -40.06
CA LEU A 290 10.07 4.01 -39.63
C LEU A 290 8.98 4.80 -38.90
N ASP A 291 7.72 4.43 -39.09
CA ASP A 291 6.54 5.08 -38.52
C ASP A 291 5.57 4.01 -38.01
N VAL A 292 5.19 4.12 -36.74
CA VAL A 292 4.27 3.17 -36.06
C VAL A 292 2.80 3.50 -36.29
N GLU A 293 2.48 4.76 -36.60
CA GLU A 293 1.10 5.27 -36.60
C GLU A 293 0.16 4.49 -37.54
N PRO A 294 0.53 4.14 -38.78
CA PRO A 294 -0.36 3.40 -39.66
C PRO A 294 -0.74 2.02 -39.11
N VAL A 295 0.25 1.28 -38.59
CA VAL A 295 0.03 -0.06 -38.03
C VAL A 295 -0.75 0.02 -36.72
N TYR A 296 -0.50 1.06 -35.91
CA TYR A 296 -1.26 1.31 -34.70
C TYR A 296 -2.73 1.57 -35.02
N GLN A 297 -3.04 2.46 -35.98
CA GLN A 297 -4.41 2.75 -36.39
C GLN A 297 -5.11 1.55 -37.00
N ASP A 298 -4.41 0.72 -37.79
CA ASP A 298 -4.95 -0.54 -38.31
C ASP A 298 -5.34 -1.50 -37.18
N ALA A 299 -4.53 -1.60 -36.12
CA ALA A 299 -4.85 -2.40 -34.94
C ALA A 299 -6.08 -1.88 -34.19
N VAL A 300 -6.17 -0.56 -34.00
CA VAL A 300 -7.34 0.09 -33.38
C VAL A 300 -8.60 -0.14 -34.22
N ALA A 301 -8.52 0.06 -35.54
CA ALA A 301 -9.62 -0.14 -36.47
C ALA A 301 -10.08 -1.61 -36.55
N ALA A 302 -9.17 -2.56 -36.36
CA ALA A 302 -9.48 -3.98 -36.24
C ALA A 302 -10.15 -4.36 -34.90
N GLY A 303 -10.33 -3.40 -33.99
CA GLY A 303 -11.03 -3.58 -32.72
C GLY A 303 -10.15 -4.04 -31.56
N ALA A 304 -8.83 -3.81 -31.62
CA ALA A 304 -7.95 -4.05 -30.48
C ALA A 304 -8.39 -3.23 -29.26
N ASN A 305 -8.48 -3.87 -28.10
CA ASN A 305 -8.79 -3.22 -26.82
C ASN A 305 -7.56 -3.10 -25.90
N LEU A 306 -6.47 -3.76 -26.28
CA LEU A 306 -5.13 -3.59 -25.74
C LEU A 306 -4.14 -3.76 -26.89
N ILE A 307 -3.13 -2.90 -26.93
CA ILE A 307 -2.00 -3.02 -27.85
C ILE A 307 -0.75 -3.33 -27.02
N ILE A 308 0.03 -4.33 -27.42
CA ILE A 308 1.30 -4.69 -26.80
C ILE A 308 2.41 -4.52 -27.83
N GLY A 309 3.41 -3.72 -27.49
CA GLY A 309 4.43 -3.22 -28.40
C GLY A 309 4.28 -1.71 -28.65
N PRO A 310 5.19 -1.11 -29.44
CA PRO A 310 6.28 -1.75 -30.15
C PRO A 310 7.48 -2.09 -29.24
N LEU A 311 8.43 -2.86 -29.77
CA LEU A 311 9.71 -3.17 -29.12
C LEU A 311 10.81 -2.16 -29.47
N ASN A 312 10.78 -1.61 -30.68
CA ASN A 312 11.78 -0.67 -31.16
C ASN A 312 11.63 0.68 -30.44
N LYS A 313 12.75 1.20 -29.93
CA LYS A 313 12.77 2.41 -29.11
C LYS A 313 12.33 3.67 -29.84
N ASP A 314 12.66 3.81 -31.12
CA ASP A 314 12.24 4.96 -31.94
C ASP A 314 10.72 4.97 -32.11
N LEU A 315 10.12 3.80 -32.31
CA LEU A 315 8.66 3.65 -32.41
C LEU A 315 7.97 3.92 -31.06
N VAL A 316 8.56 3.53 -29.93
CA VAL A 316 8.05 3.88 -28.59
C VAL A 316 8.11 5.40 -28.37
N ASN A 317 9.19 6.06 -28.78
CA ASN A 317 9.32 7.51 -28.70
C ASN A 317 8.25 8.23 -29.54
N GLN A 318 7.86 7.68 -30.70
CA GLN A 318 6.76 8.21 -31.51
C GLN A 318 5.43 8.15 -30.76
N LEU A 319 5.07 6.99 -30.18
CA LEU A 319 3.84 6.85 -29.38
C LEU A 319 3.82 7.76 -28.15
N ASN A 320 4.98 8.00 -27.53
CA ASN A 320 5.11 8.88 -26.37
C ASN A 320 5.01 10.37 -26.75
N SER A 321 5.37 10.73 -27.98
CA SER A 321 5.34 12.11 -28.48
C SER A 321 4.01 12.46 -29.17
N GLY A 322 3.18 11.46 -29.49
CA GLY A 322 1.90 11.64 -30.16
C GLY A 322 0.79 12.16 -29.25
N ASP A 323 -0.40 12.30 -29.83
CA ASP A 323 -1.62 12.59 -29.07
C ASP A 323 -2.02 11.43 -28.15
N ARG A 324 -2.98 11.67 -27.26
CA ARG A 324 -3.49 10.65 -26.33
C ARG A 324 -3.90 9.37 -27.09
N LEU A 325 -3.34 8.24 -26.68
CA LEU A 325 -3.61 6.94 -27.29
C LEU A 325 -5.06 6.51 -27.05
N PRO A 326 -5.82 6.12 -28.10
CA PRO A 326 -7.23 5.74 -27.99
C PRO A 326 -7.43 4.42 -27.23
N VAL A 327 -6.40 3.57 -27.21
CA VAL A 327 -6.43 2.22 -26.61
C VAL A 327 -5.26 2.10 -25.62
N PRO A 328 -5.46 1.44 -24.45
CA PRO A 328 -4.36 1.05 -23.57
C PRO A 328 -3.25 0.35 -24.37
N THR A 329 -2.02 0.86 -24.22
CA THR A 329 -0.88 0.39 -24.99
C THR A 329 0.27 0.08 -24.04
N LEU A 330 0.76 -1.15 -24.05
CA LEU A 330 1.94 -1.60 -23.30
C LEU A 330 3.14 -1.67 -24.25
N ALA A 331 3.92 -0.59 -24.32
CA ALA A 331 5.19 -0.58 -25.06
C ALA A 331 6.19 -1.53 -24.40
N LEU A 332 6.93 -2.29 -25.22
CA LEU A 332 7.90 -3.29 -24.74
C LEU A 332 9.31 -2.70 -24.56
N ASN A 333 9.39 -1.38 -24.39
CA ASN A 333 10.61 -0.63 -24.19
C ASN A 333 10.30 0.70 -23.50
N TYR A 334 11.33 1.42 -23.09
CA TYR A 334 11.21 2.74 -22.49
C TYR A 334 11.48 3.84 -23.52
N SER A 335 10.67 4.89 -23.45
CA SER A 335 10.93 6.17 -24.13
C SER A 335 12.13 6.89 -23.51
N ASP A 336 12.78 7.76 -24.28
CA ASP A 336 13.88 8.60 -23.77
C ASP A 336 13.41 9.72 -22.84
N SER A 337 12.13 10.05 -22.85
CA SER A 337 11.53 11.14 -22.07
C SER A 337 10.23 10.68 -21.41
N PRO A 338 10.32 9.89 -20.32
CA PRO A 338 9.15 9.33 -19.63
C PRO A 338 8.26 10.40 -18.95
N GLN A 339 8.70 11.65 -18.89
CA GLN A 339 7.98 12.76 -18.26
C GLN A 339 6.71 13.21 -19.04
N ILE A 340 6.55 12.79 -20.29
CA ILE A 340 5.34 13.02 -21.09
C ILE A 340 4.59 11.69 -21.16
N MET A 341 3.94 11.28 -20.06
CA MET A 341 3.07 10.11 -20.14
C MET A 341 1.81 10.49 -20.91
N THR A 342 1.73 10.09 -22.17
CA THR A 342 0.47 10.10 -22.91
C THR A 342 -0.52 9.19 -22.16
N GLY A 343 -1.72 9.70 -21.88
CA GLY A 343 -2.74 8.89 -21.21
C GLY A 343 -2.99 7.62 -22.01
N ASN A 344 -2.92 6.45 -21.36
CA ASN A 344 -2.99 5.09 -21.92
C ASN A 344 -1.68 4.48 -22.45
N LEU A 345 -0.53 5.14 -22.37
CA LEU A 345 0.77 4.52 -22.67
C LEU A 345 1.45 4.00 -21.39
N PHE A 346 1.66 2.70 -21.33
CA PHE A 346 2.41 1.99 -20.31
C PHE A 346 3.71 1.45 -20.92
N GLN A 347 4.80 1.43 -20.16
CA GLN A 347 6.12 1.04 -20.65
C GLN A 347 6.64 -0.12 -19.81
N PHE A 348 7.00 -1.22 -20.47
CA PHE A 348 7.57 -2.42 -19.87
C PHE A 348 8.76 -2.87 -20.70
N GLY A 349 9.96 -2.49 -20.29
CA GLY A 349 11.19 -2.87 -20.97
C GLY A 349 12.09 -3.70 -20.08
N LEU A 350 12.96 -4.50 -20.70
CA LEU A 350 14.12 -5.09 -20.01
C LEU A 350 15.26 -4.08 -20.03
N ALA A 351 15.10 -2.97 -19.31
CA ALA A 351 16.17 -1.98 -19.18
C ALA A 351 17.26 -2.52 -18.24
N PRO A 352 18.51 -2.62 -18.68
CA PRO A 352 19.60 -3.06 -17.80
C PRO A 352 19.75 -2.17 -16.56
N GLU A 353 19.29 -0.92 -16.60
CA GLU A 353 19.26 -0.01 -15.46
C GLU A 353 18.36 -0.47 -14.30
N ASP A 354 17.26 -1.16 -14.60
CA ASP A 354 16.37 -1.70 -13.57
C ASP A 354 17.05 -2.87 -12.86
N GLU A 355 17.71 -3.76 -13.62
CA GLU A 355 18.52 -4.85 -13.07
C GLU A 355 19.70 -4.33 -12.24
N ILE A 356 20.37 -3.26 -12.72
CA ILE A 356 21.45 -2.58 -11.99
C ILE A 356 20.96 -2.07 -10.63
N SER A 357 19.78 -1.44 -10.61
CA SER A 357 19.21 -0.89 -9.38
C SER A 357 18.86 -1.99 -8.38
N GLN A 358 18.29 -3.10 -8.86
CA GLN A 358 18.00 -4.28 -8.04
C GLN A 358 19.28 -4.94 -7.51
N ALA A 359 20.30 -5.12 -8.36
CA ALA A 359 21.58 -5.70 -7.97
C ALA A 359 22.31 -4.84 -6.92
N ALA A 360 22.27 -3.51 -7.08
CA ALA A 360 22.81 -2.57 -6.10
C ALA A 360 22.06 -2.64 -4.76
N ALA A 361 20.72 -2.64 -4.77
CA ALA A 361 19.91 -2.76 -3.56
C ALA A 361 20.17 -4.08 -2.83
N LEU A 362 20.26 -5.20 -3.57
CA LEU A 362 20.60 -6.51 -3.02
C LEU A 362 21.96 -6.49 -2.32
N ALA A 363 23.00 -6.02 -3.01
CA ALA A 363 24.36 -5.94 -2.45
C ALA A 363 24.42 -5.03 -1.21
N TRP A 364 23.70 -3.91 -1.23
CA TRP A 364 23.62 -2.99 -0.09
C TRP A 364 22.96 -3.62 1.14
N ASN A 365 21.83 -4.29 0.93
CA ASN A 365 21.08 -4.99 1.97
C ASN A 365 21.86 -6.20 2.52
N SER A 366 22.74 -6.80 1.72
CA SER A 366 23.71 -7.81 2.19
C SER A 366 24.90 -7.23 2.98
N GLY A 367 24.98 -5.91 3.16
CA GLY A 367 25.99 -5.26 4.00
C GLY A 367 27.25 -4.79 3.26
N HIS A 368 27.34 -4.96 1.94
CA HIS A 368 28.47 -4.48 1.14
C HIS A 368 28.49 -2.96 1.04
N ARG A 369 29.68 -2.35 1.01
CA ARG A 369 29.84 -0.88 0.98
C ARG A 369 30.88 -0.41 -0.04
N GLN A 370 31.75 -1.28 -0.52
CA GLN A 370 32.90 -0.94 -1.35
C GLN A 370 32.90 -1.76 -2.65
N ALA A 371 32.27 -1.20 -3.67
CA ALA A 371 32.05 -1.90 -4.94
C ALA A 371 33.20 -1.66 -5.92
N ALA A 372 33.53 -2.69 -6.69
CA ALA A 372 34.32 -2.58 -7.90
C ALA A 372 33.46 -2.90 -9.13
N ILE A 373 33.68 -2.16 -10.21
CA ILE A 373 32.92 -2.30 -11.45
C ILE A 373 33.82 -2.88 -12.54
N ILE A 374 33.32 -3.88 -13.27
CA ILE A 374 33.97 -4.47 -14.44
C ILE A 374 32.97 -4.50 -15.59
N ALA A 375 33.30 -3.93 -16.75
CA ALA A 375 32.48 -4.06 -17.96
C ALA A 375 33.33 -3.97 -19.23
N PRO A 376 32.79 -4.35 -20.41
CA PRO A 376 33.49 -4.18 -21.66
C PRO A 376 33.79 -2.71 -21.96
N ASP A 377 34.90 -2.46 -22.66
CA ASP A 377 35.26 -1.11 -23.13
C ASP A 377 34.50 -0.72 -24.41
N THR A 378 33.17 -0.63 -24.33
CA THR A 378 32.35 -0.11 -25.43
C THR A 378 31.38 0.95 -24.96
N PHE A 379 30.97 1.83 -25.88
CA PHE A 379 30.07 2.96 -25.59
C PHE A 379 28.77 2.52 -24.92
N ASN A 380 28.18 1.40 -25.35
CA ASN A 380 26.94 0.86 -24.77
C ASN A 380 27.11 0.45 -23.30
N TYR A 381 28.27 -0.09 -22.93
CA TYR A 381 28.55 -0.53 -21.55
C TYR A 381 29.05 0.61 -20.65
N ALA A 382 29.54 1.71 -21.21
CA ALA A 382 29.88 2.91 -20.44
C ALA A 382 28.66 3.51 -19.73
N ARG A 383 27.48 3.46 -20.38
CA ARG A 383 26.21 3.87 -19.77
C ARG A 383 25.86 2.98 -18.56
N LEU A 384 26.00 1.67 -18.69
CA LEU A 384 25.70 0.72 -17.61
C LEU A 384 26.64 0.88 -16.41
N ARG A 385 27.94 1.09 -16.67
CA ARG A 385 28.91 1.41 -15.61
C ARG A 385 28.52 2.68 -14.85
N THR A 386 28.11 3.72 -15.58
CA THR A 386 27.69 4.99 -14.99
C THR A 386 26.40 4.84 -14.19
N ALA A 387 25.41 4.11 -14.73
CA ALA A 387 24.15 3.82 -14.05
C ALA A 387 24.40 3.07 -12.73
N PHE A 388 25.24 2.02 -12.73
CA PHE A 388 25.58 1.31 -11.51
C PHE A 388 26.33 2.19 -10.50
N ALA A 389 27.33 2.95 -10.96
CA ALA A 389 28.09 3.84 -10.07
C ALA A 389 27.18 4.85 -9.37
N ASN A 390 26.23 5.45 -10.10
CA ASN A 390 25.26 6.39 -9.54
C ASN A 390 24.30 5.69 -8.57
N ALA A 391 23.74 4.54 -8.94
CA ALA A 391 22.83 3.77 -8.08
C ALA A 391 23.51 3.38 -6.75
N TRP A 392 24.76 2.92 -6.81
CA TRP A 392 25.54 2.54 -5.63
C TRP A 392 25.87 3.73 -4.73
N GLN A 393 26.28 4.86 -5.32
CA GLN A 393 26.55 6.09 -4.58
C GLN A 393 25.31 6.66 -3.91
N ASN A 394 24.15 6.60 -4.55
CA ASN A 394 22.87 7.04 -3.98
C ASN A 394 22.46 6.22 -2.76
N LEU A 395 22.82 4.95 -2.69
CA LEU A 395 22.63 4.10 -1.50
C LEU A 395 23.63 4.44 -0.37
N GLY A 396 24.65 5.26 -0.63
CA GLY A 396 25.73 5.58 0.30
C GLY A 396 26.96 4.68 0.16
N GLY A 397 27.02 3.88 -0.90
CA GLY A 397 28.17 3.01 -1.22
C GLY A 397 29.28 3.76 -1.95
N ASN A 398 30.50 3.24 -1.85
CA ASN A 398 31.67 3.77 -2.54
C ASN A 398 32.08 2.85 -3.69
N VAL A 399 32.42 3.45 -4.83
CA VAL A 399 33.03 2.74 -5.96
C VAL A 399 34.54 2.88 -5.87
N VAL A 400 35.24 1.80 -5.50
CA VAL A 400 36.68 1.81 -5.20
C VAL A 400 37.55 1.42 -6.39
N SER A 401 36.95 0.84 -7.42
CA SER A 401 37.65 0.42 -8.64
C SER A 401 36.69 0.36 -9.82
N ASN A 402 37.17 0.74 -11.00
CA ASN A 402 36.42 0.69 -12.24
C ASN A 402 37.37 0.20 -13.34
N ALA A 403 37.21 -1.05 -13.76
CA ALA A 403 38.05 -1.69 -14.75
C ALA A 403 37.24 -1.98 -16.02
N THR A 404 37.90 -1.86 -17.16
CA THR A 404 37.37 -2.31 -18.44
C THR A 404 38.17 -3.45 -19.02
N TYR A 405 37.50 -4.26 -19.83
CA TYR A 405 38.13 -5.34 -20.59
C TYR A 405 37.73 -5.25 -22.07
N GLY A 406 38.65 -5.65 -22.95
CA GLY A 406 38.41 -5.75 -24.39
C GLY A 406 38.09 -7.17 -24.81
N ASP A 407 37.91 -7.40 -26.12
CA ASP A 407 37.61 -8.73 -26.69
C ASP A 407 38.80 -9.70 -26.68
N THR A 408 39.99 -9.25 -26.32
CA THR A 408 41.17 -10.09 -26.15
C THR A 408 41.13 -10.81 -24.81
N ASN A 409 41.40 -12.12 -24.80
CA ASN A 409 41.39 -13.03 -23.63
C ASN A 409 42.36 -12.66 -22.47
N ASP A 410 42.89 -11.45 -22.41
CA ASP A 410 43.83 -11.01 -21.38
C ASP A 410 43.11 -10.40 -20.17
N TYR A 411 42.36 -11.24 -19.46
CA TYR A 411 41.69 -10.88 -18.22
C TYR A 411 42.67 -10.70 -17.05
N SER A 412 43.92 -11.15 -17.19
CA SER A 412 44.96 -11.01 -16.18
C SER A 412 45.26 -9.53 -15.87
N ASP A 413 45.31 -8.69 -16.90
CA ASP A 413 45.52 -7.26 -16.72
C ASP A 413 44.31 -6.54 -16.10
N VAL A 414 43.10 -7.05 -16.36
CA VAL A 414 41.86 -6.53 -15.75
C VAL A 414 41.87 -6.82 -14.24
N VAL A 415 42.24 -8.04 -13.84
CA VAL A 415 42.34 -8.43 -12.44
C VAL A 415 43.45 -7.65 -11.72
N LYS A 416 44.60 -7.42 -12.37
CA LYS A 416 45.68 -6.60 -11.79
C LYS A 416 45.24 -5.17 -11.52
N ARG A 417 44.59 -4.52 -12.49
CA ARG A 417 44.01 -3.17 -12.35
C ARG A 417 42.94 -3.13 -11.26
N LEU A 418 42.03 -4.11 -11.25
CA LEU A 418 40.97 -4.23 -10.27
C LEU A 418 41.53 -4.29 -8.84
N MET A 419 42.55 -5.14 -8.64
CA MET A 419 43.23 -5.37 -7.37
C MET A 419 44.29 -4.30 -7.02
N ALA A 420 44.43 -3.27 -7.86
CA ALA A 420 45.41 -2.19 -7.75
C ALA A 420 46.88 -2.68 -7.62
N ILE A 421 47.19 -3.86 -8.16
CA ILE A 421 48.54 -4.45 -8.12
C ILE A 421 49.53 -3.53 -8.86
N ASP A 422 49.09 -2.96 -9.98
CA ASP A 422 49.88 -2.05 -10.81
C ASP A 422 50.32 -0.78 -10.05
N SER A 423 49.44 -0.22 -9.20
CA SER A 423 49.77 0.95 -8.37
C SER A 423 50.80 0.65 -7.28
N SER A 424 50.87 -0.62 -6.85
CA SER A 424 51.86 -1.07 -5.86
C SER A 424 53.21 -1.33 -6.54
N GLU A 425 53.20 -1.91 -7.74
CA GLU A 425 54.39 -2.13 -8.57
C GLU A 425 55.00 -0.80 -9.07
N GLN A 426 54.17 0.16 -9.48
CA GLN A 426 54.62 1.46 -9.93
C GLN A 426 55.24 2.28 -8.79
N ARG A 427 54.64 2.27 -7.59
CA ARG A 427 55.26 2.87 -6.40
C ARG A 427 56.59 2.21 -6.03
N ALA A 428 56.71 0.89 -6.22
CA ALA A 428 57.96 0.20 -6.00
C ALA A 428 59.02 0.64 -7.03
N ALA A 429 58.64 0.76 -8.31
CA ALA A 429 59.50 1.27 -9.36
C ALA A 429 59.96 2.71 -9.11
N ASP A 430 59.05 3.61 -8.71
CA ASP A 430 59.36 5.00 -8.35
C ASP A 430 60.32 5.06 -7.14
N LEU A 431 60.14 4.18 -6.15
CA LEU A 431 61.03 4.08 -4.99
C LEU A 431 62.41 3.51 -5.35
N LEU A 432 62.48 2.57 -6.30
CA LEU A 432 63.72 2.02 -6.83
C LEU A 432 64.54 3.04 -7.62
N ASP A 433 63.87 3.95 -8.35
CA ASP A 433 64.52 5.02 -9.12
C ASP A 433 65.10 6.12 -8.20
N LEU A 434 64.49 6.33 -7.03
CA LEU A 434 64.91 7.34 -6.05
C LEU A 434 65.97 6.83 -5.04
N LEU A 435 66.23 5.52 -4.96
CA LEU A 435 67.12 4.94 -3.94
C LEU A 435 68.42 4.37 -4.54
N PRO A 436 69.61 4.79 -4.06
CA PRO A 436 70.91 4.41 -4.63
C PRO A 436 71.37 2.98 -4.28
N ARG A 437 70.49 2.09 -3.80
CA ARG A 437 70.84 0.72 -3.37
C ARG A 437 69.87 -0.30 -3.96
N THR A 438 70.43 -1.27 -4.68
CA THR A 438 69.77 -2.19 -5.63
C THR A 438 68.95 -3.33 -5.04
N ASN A 439 68.67 -3.36 -3.73
CA ASN A 439 67.94 -4.47 -3.12
C ASN A 439 66.71 -3.96 -2.34
N LEU A 440 65.66 -3.57 -3.08
CA LEU A 440 64.33 -3.41 -2.52
C LEU A 440 63.58 -4.74 -2.69
N GLU A 441 63.37 -5.47 -1.59
CA GLU A 441 62.52 -6.65 -1.60
C GLU A 441 61.05 -6.19 -1.56
N PHE A 442 60.39 -6.23 -2.72
CA PHE A 442 59.00 -5.79 -2.87
C PHE A 442 58.07 -7.01 -3.00
N THR A 443 57.08 -7.08 -2.12
CA THR A 443 55.96 -8.02 -2.22
C THR A 443 54.70 -7.25 -2.60
N PRO A 444 54.10 -7.51 -3.78
CA PRO A 444 52.87 -6.85 -4.21
C PRO A 444 51.76 -7.06 -3.18
N ARG A 445 51.23 -5.98 -2.61
CA ARG A 445 50.07 -6.06 -1.72
C ARG A 445 48.79 -5.88 -2.53
N ARG A 446 47.98 -6.93 -2.56
CA ARG A 446 46.62 -6.90 -3.11
C ARG A 446 45.76 -6.03 -2.20
N ARG A 447 44.95 -5.16 -2.79
CA ARG A 447 43.93 -4.42 -2.04
C ARG A 447 42.89 -5.40 -1.45
N GLN A 448 42.38 -5.10 -0.26
CA GLN A 448 41.44 -5.93 0.50
C GLN A 448 40.14 -5.16 0.82
N ASP A 449 39.98 -3.99 0.22
CA ASP A 449 38.89 -3.04 0.44
C ASP A 449 37.69 -3.29 -0.47
N ILE A 450 37.79 -4.18 -1.47
CA ILE A 450 36.66 -4.57 -2.32
C ILE A 450 35.86 -5.67 -1.60
N ASP A 451 34.60 -5.42 -1.30
CA ASP A 451 33.68 -6.40 -0.72
C ASP A 451 32.61 -6.90 -1.71
N PHE A 452 32.49 -6.24 -2.88
CA PHE A 452 31.53 -6.58 -3.92
C PHE A 452 32.07 -6.22 -5.32
N ILE A 453 31.82 -7.08 -6.31
CA ILE A 453 32.17 -6.83 -7.72
C ILE A 453 30.88 -6.86 -8.57
N PHE A 454 30.61 -5.75 -9.25
CA PHE A 454 29.59 -5.69 -10.29
C PHE A 454 30.25 -5.97 -11.65
N LEU A 455 29.95 -7.13 -12.23
CA LEU A 455 30.43 -7.53 -13.54
C LEU A 455 29.30 -7.43 -14.56
N VAL A 456 29.50 -6.63 -15.60
CA VAL A 456 28.67 -6.65 -16.80
C VAL A 456 29.40 -7.44 -17.87
N ALA A 457 28.78 -8.50 -18.37
CA ALA A 457 29.38 -9.34 -19.42
C ALA A 457 28.30 -9.95 -20.32
N ASN A 458 28.65 -10.21 -21.58
CA ASN A 458 27.78 -11.04 -22.41
C ASN A 458 27.84 -12.52 -21.95
N PRO A 459 26.84 -13.37 -22.25
CA PRO A 459 26.80 -14.75 -21.75
C PRO A 459 27.99 -15.63 -22.16
N ARG A 460 28.71 -15.28 -23.23
CA ARG A 460 29.93 -16.00 -23.64
C ARG A 460 31.14 -15.58 -22.81
N GLN A 461 31.23 -14.30 -22.46
CA GLN A 461 32.29 -13.71 -21.66
C GLN A 461 32.11 -13.99 -20.16
N GLY A 462 30.88 -13.96 -19.64
CA GLY A 462 30.59 -14.16 -18.21
C GLY A 462 30.70 -15.62 -17.72
N ARG A 463 30.92 -16.58 -18.62
CA ARG A 463 31.16 -18.00 -18.27
C ARG A 463 32.66 -18.35 -18.15
N LEU A 464 33.54 -17.41 -18.50
CA LEU A 464 35.00 -17.53 -18.45
C LEU A 464 35.53 -16.72 -17.28
#